data_AF-A0A6A3VBT0-F1
#
_entry.id   AF-A0A6A3VBT0-F1
#
_cell.length_a   1.000
_cell.length_b   1.000
_cell.length_c   1.000
_cell.angle_alpha   90.00
_cell.angle_beta   90.00
_cell.angle_gamma   90.00
#
_symmetry.space_group_name_H-M   'P 1'
#
loop_
_entity.id
_entity.type
_entity.pdbx_description
1 polymer ?
#
loop_
_entity_poly.entity_id
_entity_poly.type
_entity_poly.pdbx_seq_one_letter_code
_entity_poly.pdbx_strand_id
1 'polypeptide(L)'
;MKTPRDCRVVVVGGGVISLTSALALLQSGFKHVRIVADTFEATTSHVAGGLWMPFALPDGVDTARPRKWCEVTYAWLEALRQRQGEALGIHVVPGVDVSAVGLLKRSTRTGLTAPRTSGY
;
A
#
# COMPACT_ATOMS: atom_id res chain seq x y z
N MET A 1 -20.03 -22.95 -19.96
CA MET A 1 -20.15 -21.50 -20.24
C MET A 1 -18.78 -20.87 -20.04
N LYS A 2 -18.30 -20.03 -20.98
CA LYS A 2 -17.07 -19.26 -20.76
C LYS A 2 -17.34 -18.18 -19.71
N THR A 3 -16.51 -18.13 -18.67
CA THR A 3 -16.59 -17.09 -17.64
C THR A 3 -15.64 -15.94 -17.97
N PRO A 4 -15.81 -14.75 -17.36
CA PRO A 4 -14.82 -13.67 -17.49
C PRO A 4 -13.40 -14.13 -17.11
N ARG A 5 -13.27 -15.13 -16.24
CA ARG A 5 -11.99 -15.69 -15.79
C ARG A 5 -11.26 -16.52 -16.85
N ASP A 6 -11.98 -16.96 -17.90
CA ASP A 6 -11.40 -17.66 -19.04
C ASP A 6 -10.95 -16.68 -20.16
N CYS A 7 -11.13 -15.37 -19.98
CA CYS A 7 -10.63 -14.36 -20.91
C CYS A 7 -9.10 -14.27 -20.89
N ARG A 8 -8.53 -13.94 -22.06
CA ARG A 8 -7.11 -13.58 -22.18
C ARG A 8 -6.92 -12.13 -21.76
N VAL A 9 -6.04 -11.89 -20.80
CA VAL A 9 -5.72 -10.57 -20.27
C VAL A 9 -4.25 -10.27 -20.55
N VAL A 10 -3.99 -9.12 -21.17
CA VAL A 10 -2.62 -8.60 -21.34
C VAL A 10 -2.44 -7.43 -20.37
N VAL A 11 -1.41 -7.54 -19.52
CA VAL A 11 -0.99 -6.47 -18.62
C VAL A 11 0.24 -5.82 -19.22
N VAL A 12 0.23 -4.49 -19.35
CA VAL A 12 1.32 -3.74 -19.98
C VAL A 12 2.21 -3.13 -18.90
N GLY A 13 3.53 -3.29 -19.03
CA GLY A 13 4.55 -2.73 -18.15
C GLY A 13 5.24 -3.76 -17.24
N GLY A 14 6.53 -3.52 -16.96
CA GLY A 14 7.37 -4.39 -16.11
C GLY A 14 7.57 -3.86 -14.68
N GLY A 15 6.85 -2.81 -14.29
CA GLY A 15 6.95 -2.20 -12.96
C GLY A 15 6.08 -2.87 -11.90
N VAL A 16 6.24 -2.45 -10.64
CA VAL A 16 5.57 -3.03 -9.47
C VAL A 16 4.05 -3.07 -9.61
N ILE A 17 3.44 -2.04 -10.21
CA ILE A 17 1.98 -1.98 -10.39
C ILE A 17 1.51 -3.05 -11.36
N SER A 18 2.22 -3.26 -12.46
CA SER A 18 1.86 -4.26 -13.48
C SER A 18 2.06 -5.68 -12.95
N LEU A 19 3.17 -5.94 -12.28
CA LEU A 19 3.46 -7.25 -11.68
C LEU A 19 2.44 -7.62 -10.59
N THR A 20 2.12 -6.69 -9.69
CA THR A 20 1.14 -6.92 -8.62
C THR A 20 -0.29 -7.03 -9.16
N SER A 21 -0.64 -6.27 -10.22
CA SER A 21 -1.93 -6.41 -10.90
C SER A 21 -2.07 -7.77 -11.58
N ALA A 22 -1.03 -8.24 -12.27
CA ALA A 22 -1.02 -9.56 -12.89
C ALA A 22 -1.17 -10.67 -11.84
N LEU A 23 -0.46 -10.55 -10.71
CA LEU A 23 -0.61 -11.45 -9.57
C LEU A 23 -2.04 -11.45 -9.02
N ALA A 24 -2.64 -10.28 -8.80
CA ALA A 24 -4.00 -10.15 -8.30
C ALA A 24 -5.04 -10.77 -9.25
N LEU A 25 -4.85 -10.62 -10.56
CA LEU A 25 -5.69 -11.28 -11.57
C LEU A 25 -5.60 -12.81 -11.47
N LEU A 26 -4.39 -13.35 -11.40
CA LEU A 26 -4.15 -14.79 -11.24
C LEU A 26 -4.78 -15.32 -9.94
N GLN A 27 -4.57 -14.63 -8.82
CA GLN A 27 -5.18 -14.98 -7.52
C GLN A 27 -6.70 -14.90 -7.53
N SER A 28 -7.27 -14.02 -8.37
CA SER A 28 -8.72 -13.92 -8.57
C SER A 28 -9.28 -14.97 -9.54
N GLY A 29 -8.44 -15.91 -10.01
CA GLY A 29 -8.85 -17.05 -10.84
C GLY A 29 -8.79 -16.81 -12.35
N PHE A 30 -8.25 -15.68 -12.83
CA PHE A 30 -7.96 -15.54 -14.26
C PHE A 30 -6.87 -16.53 -14.68
N LYS A 31 -7.10 -17.27 -15.77
CA LYS A 31 -6.20 -18.35 -16.20
C LYS A 31 -5.17 -17.93 -17.26
N HIS A 32 -5.47 -16.86 -18.00
CA HIS A 32 -4.70 -16.46 -19.17
C HIS A 32 -4.21 -15.02 -19.04
N VAL A 33 -3.29 -14.78 -18.10
CA VAL A 33 -2.68 -13.46 -17.87
C VAL A 33 -1.28 -13.45 -18.48
N ARG A 34 -1.02 -12.49 -19.38
CA ARG A 34 0.31 -12.27 -19.97
C ARG A 34 0.79 -10.86 -19.67
N ILE A 35 2.03 -10.73 -19.21
CA ILE A 35 2.68 -9.44 -19.03
C ILE A 35 3.49 -9.14 -20.29
N VAL A 36 3.37 -7.93 -20.82
CA VAL A 36 4.17 -7.43 -21.94
C VAL A 36 4.81 -6.12 -21.50
N ALA A 37 6.12 -6.04 -21.62
CA ALA A 37 6.90 -4.87 -21.24
C ALA A 37 8.06 -4.71 -22.20
N ASP A 38 8.49 -3.45 -22.40
CA ASP A 38 9.74 -3.14 -23.10
C ASP A 38 10.96 -3.66 -22.32
N THR A 39 10.93 -3.47 -20.99
CA THR A 39 11.92 -4.01 -20.06
C THR A 39 11.24 -4.42 -18.74
N PHE A 40 11.78 -5.47 -18.12
CA PHE A 40 11.46 -5.86 -16.74
C PHE A 40 12.48 -5.32 -15.72
N GLU A 41 13.59 -4.79 -16.22
CA GLU A 41 14.66 -4.15 -15.44
C GLU A 41 14.62 -2.63 -15.65
N ALA A 42 15.37 -1.87 -14.84
CA ALA A 42 15.55 -0.43 -15.00
C ALA A 42 14.22 0.37 -15.10
N THR A 43 13.15 -0.14 -14.50
CA THR A 43 11.87 0.56 -14.40
C THR A 43 11.91 1.61 -13.28
N THR A 44 10.97 2.56 -13.26
CA THR A 44 10.81 3.51 -12.13
C THR A 44 10.70 2.81 -10.77
N SER A 45 10.20 1.56 -10.74
CA SER A 45 10.12 0.78 -9.50
C SER A 45 11.49 0.34 -8.98
N HIS A 46 12.50 0.15 -9.84
CA HIS A 46 13.85 -0.25 -9.43
C HIS A 46 14.61 0.87 -8.72
N VAL A 47 14.29 2.12 -9.06
CA VAL A 47 14.93 3.31 -8.48
C VAL A 47 14.11 3.93 -7.35
N ALA A 48 12.95 3.36 -7.01
CA ALA A 48 12.15 3.80 -5.88
C ALA A 48 12.85 3.44 -4.56
N GLY A 49 12.85 4.35 -3.58
CA GLY A 49 13.46 4.10 -2.27
C GLY A 49 12.77 3.03 -1.41
N GLY A 50 11.59 2.54 -1.83
CA GLY A 50 10.89 1.42 -1.18
C GLY A 50 10.29 1.71 0.20
N LEU A 51 10.35 2.96 0.68
CA LEU A 51 9.89 3.32 2.02
C LEU A 51 8.38 3.53 2.05
N TRP A 52 7.72 2.88 3.02
CA TRP A 52 6.29 3.04 3.26
C TRP A 52 6.05 4.13 4.30
N MET A 53 5.55 5.30 3.88
CA MET A 53 5.33 6.45 4.76
C MET A 53 4.16 7.32 4.29
N PRO A 54 3.61 8.19 5.16
CA PRO A 54 2.57 9.15 4.78
C PRO A 54 3.10 10.04 3.65
N PHE A 55 2.39 10.11 2.53
CA PHE A 55 2.70 11.06 1.47
C PHE A 55 1.72 12.23 1.52
N ALA A 56 2.25 13.43 1.33
CA ALA A 56 1.41 14.61 1.15
C ALA A 56 0.71 14.51 -0.21
N LEU A 57 -0.62 14.61 -0.19
CA LEU A 57 -1.40 14.85 -1.40
C LEU A 57 -1.63 16.36 -1.55
N PRO A 58 -1.75 16.88 -2.78
CA PRO A 58 -2.14 18.27 -3.00
C PRO A 58 -3.45 18.61 -2.31
N ASP A 59 -3.59 19.86 -1.89
CA ASP A 59 -4.84 20.36 -1.31
C ASP A 59 -6.01 20.17 -2.28
N GLY A 60 -7.19 19.84 -1.74
CA GLY A 60 -8.41 19.63 -2.52
C GLY A 60 -8.53 18.27 -3.20
N VAL A 61 -7.55 17.36 -3.03
CA VAL A 61 -7.66 15.98 -3.51
C VAL A 61 -8.43 15.12 -2.52
N ASP A 62 -9.41 14.36 -3.01
CA ASP A 62 -10.07 13.32 -2.20
C ASP A 62 -9.06 12.22 -1.83
N THR A 63 -8.71 12.17 -0.55
CA THR A 63 -7.72 11.24 0.00
C THR A 63 -8.32 9.92 0.44
N ALA A 64 -9.65 9.76 0.45
CA ALA A 64 -10.31 8.58 1.02
C ALA A 64 -9.90 7.29 0.30
N ARG A 65 -9.87 7.31 -1.03
CA ARG A 65 -9.48 6.14 -1.84
C ARG A 65 -7.98 5.83 -1.77
N PRO A 66 -7.06 6.80 -1.98
CA PRO A 66 -5.63 6.55 -1.77
C PRO A 66 -5.31 6.01 -0.38
N ARG A 67 -5.90 6.59 0.67
CA ARG A 67 -5.74 6.10 2.04
C ARG A 67 -6.18 4.65 2.17
N LYS A 68 -7.33 4.28 1.60
CA LYS A 68 -7.81 2.91 1.66
C LYS A 68 -6.87 1.93 0.95
N TRP A 69 -6.32 2.32 -0.21
CA TRP A 69 -5.31 1.52 -0.89
C TRP A 69 -4.08 1.32 -0.02
N CYS A 70 -3.61 2.37 0.66
CA CYS A 70 -2.47 2.25 1.56
C CYS A 70 -2.73 1.28 2.71
N GLU A 71 -3.89 1.37 3.36
CA GLU A 71 -4.26 0.46 4.45
C GLU A 71 -4.27 -1.00 3.98
N VAL A 72 -4.86 -1.27 2.82
CA VAL A 72 -4.94 -2.64 2.27
C VAL A 72 -3.57 -3.17 1.86
N THR A 73 -2.77 -2.36 1.18
CA THR A 73 -1.42 -2.76 0.74
C THR A 73 -0.48 -2.97 1.93
N TYR A 74 -0.53 -2.11 2.95
CA TYR A 74 0.29 -2.27 4.16
C TYR A 74 -0.04 -3.58 4.88
N ALA A 75 -1.32 -3.88 5.08
CA ALA A 75 -1.75 -5.13 5.70
C ALA A 75 -1.29 -6.35 4.89
N TRP A 76 -1.33 -6.28 3.56
CA TRP A 76 -0.85 -7.35 2.69
C TRP A 76 0.67 -7.55 2.78
N LEU A 77 1.46 -6.46 2.77
CA LEU A 77 2.91 -6.51 2.92
C LEU A 77 3.32 -7.08 4.29
N GLU A 78 2.63 -6.67 5.36
CA GLU A 78 2.90 -7.19 6.70
C GLU A 78 2.56 -8.67 6.82
N ALA A 79 1.43 -9.12 6.27
CA ALA A 79 1.09 -10.54 6.22
C ALA A 79 2.11 -11.36 5.40
N LEU A 80 2.61 -10.80 4.31
CA LEU A 80 3.65 -11.44 3.50
C LEU A 80 4.96 -11.56 4.31
N ARG A 81 5.38 -10.46 4.96
CA ARG A 81 6.55 -10.40 5.84
C ARG A 81 6.46 -11.43 6.97
N GLN A 82 5.32 -11.54 7.64
CA GLN A 82 5.09 -12.52 8.70
C GLN A 82 5.20 -13.97 8.19
N ARG A 83 4.82 -14.23 6.93
CA ARG A 83 4.80 -15.57 6.36
C ARG A 83 6.15 -16.03 5.80
N GLN A 84 6.93 -15.15 5.18
CA GLN A 84 8.20 -15.54 4.53
C GLN A 84 9.45 -14.91 5.15
N GLY A 85 9.29 -14.06 6.16
CA GLY A 85 10.40 -13.49 6.92
C GLY A 85 11.31 -12.59 6.07
N GLU A 86 12.59 -12.58 6.41
CA GLU A 86 13.59 -11.65 5.86
C GLU A 86 13.93 -11.89 4.39
N ALA A 87 13.68 -13.10 3.85
CA ALA A 87 13.95 -13.42 2.44
C ALA A 87 13.14 -12.56 1.44
N LEU A 88 12.09 -11.89 1.90
CA LEU A 88 11.29 -10.95 1.10
C LEU A 88 11.95 -9.59 0.89
N GLY A 89 12.99 -9.25 1.66
CA GLY A 89 13.60 -7.91 1.64
C GLY A 89 12.68 -6.81 2.20
N ILE A 90 11.64 -7.17 2.96
CA ILE A 90 10.71 -6.23 3.62
C ILE A 90 11.05 -6.17 5.11
N HIS A 91 11.43 -4.99 5.60
CA HIS A 91 11.84 -4.78 6.99
C HIS A 91 11.09 -3.60 7.62
N VAL A 92 10.78 -3.73 8.90
CA VAL A 92 10.28 -2.62 9.71
C VAL A 92 11.48 -1.94 10.35
N VAL A 93 11.63 -0.65 10.09
CA VAL A 93 12.71 0.19 10.64
C VAL A 93 12.10 1.39 11.37
N PRO A 94 12.65 1.81 12.53
CA PRO A 94 12.26 3.07 13.15
C PRO A 94 12.54 4.26 12.23
N GLY A 95 11.61 5.21 12.17
CA GLY A 95 11.73 6.43 11.37
C GLY A 95 11.11 7.63 12.07
N VAL A 96 11.59 8.82 11.73
CA VAL A 96 11.06 10.10 12.22
C VAL A 96 10.71 10.97 11.02
N ASP A 97 9.48 11.44 10.96
CA ASP A 97 9.07 12.49 10.02
C ASP A 97 9.25 13.86 10.67
N VAL A 98 9.95 14.75 9.97
CA VAL A 98 10.19 16.13 10.40
C VAL A 98 9.50 17.04 9.40
N SER A 99 8.31 17.49 9.75
CA SER A 99 7.53 18.44 8.94
C SER A 99 7.37 19.78 9.66
N ALA A 100 7.29 20.87 8.88
CA ALA A 100 7.08 22.22 9.40
C ALA A 100 5.71 22.41 10.10
N VAL A 101 4.81 21.41 10.00
CA VAL A 101 3.52 21.34 10.70
C VAL A 101 3.74 20.94 12.17
N GLY A 102 4.65 21.64 12.84
CA GLY A 102 5.15 21.34 14.19
C GLY A 102 4.94 22.44 15.22
N LEU A 103 4.25 23.54 14.87
CA LEU A 103 3.91 24.60 15.84
C LEU A 103 2.44 24.62 16.30
N LEU A 104 1.56 23.81 15.70
CA LEU A 104 0.14 23.74 16.09
C LEU A 104 -0.37 22.29 16.17
N LYS A 105 -0.11 21.68 17.33
CA LYS A 105 -0.75 20.50 17.97
C LYS A 105 0.19 19.32 18.25
N ARG A 106 0.87 19.40 19.41
CA ARG A 106 1.15 18.21 20.21
C ARG A 106 -0.18 17.61 20.66
N SER A 107 -0.59 16.49 20.09
CA SER A 107 -1.61 15.63 20.70
C SER A 107 -0.90 14.50 21.43
N THR A 108 -0.67 14.70 22.73
CA THR A 108 -0.43 13.61 23.67
C THR A 108 -1.74 12.86 23.83
N ARG A 109 -1.92 11.76 23.09
CA ARG A 109 -3.03 10.83 23.35
C ARG A 109 -2.57 9.85 24.43
N THR A 110 -2.77 10.24 25.69
CA THR A 110 -2.58 9.37 26.85
C THR A 110 -3.84 9.40 27.70
N GLY A 111 -4.43 8.22 27.93
CA GLY A 111 -5.20 7.94 29.13
C GLY A 111 -6.71 8.18 29.08
N LEU A 112 -7.44 7.12 29.44
CA LEU A 112 -8.84 7.09 29.88
C LEU A 112 -9.26 8.37 30.63
N THR A 113 -10.44 8.90 30.29
CA THR A 113 -11.24 9.70 31.23
C THR A 113 -12.58 8.99 31.46
N ALA A 114 -12.75 8.48 32.68
CA ALA A 114 -14.03 8.03 33.22
C ALA A 114 -15.07 9.17 33.22
N PRO A 115 -16.37 8.87 33.12
CA PRO A 115 -17.41 9.89 33.16
C PRO A 115 -17.49 10.55 34.55
N ARG A 116 -17.38 11.87 34.59
CA ARG A 116 -17.70 12.69 35.77
C ARG A 116 -19.22 12.73 35.94
N THR A 117 -19.68 12.32 37.12
CA THR A 117 -21.00 12.64 37.66
C THR A 117 -21.05 14.10 38.12
N SER A 118 -22.11 14.82 37.73
CA SER A 118 -22.78 15.96 38.40
C SER A 118 -23.81 16.47 37.38
N GLY A 119 -25.11 16.60 37.64
CA GLY A 119 -25.77 17.05 38.85
C GLY A 119 -26.71 18.18 38.42
N TYR A 120 -27.97 17.83 38.19
CA TYR A 120 -29.18 18.62 38.42
C TYR A 120 -30.34 17.63 38.56
#